data_AF-A0A290ZEY3-F1
#
_entry.id   AF-A0A290ZEY3-F1
#
_cell.length_a   1.000
_cell.length_b   1.000
_cell.length_c   1.000
_cell.angle_alpha   90.00
_cell.angle_beta   90.00
_cell.angle_gamma   90.00
#
_symmetry.space_group_name_H-M   'P 1'
#
loop_
_entity.id
_entity.type
_entity.pdbx_description
1 polymer ?
#
loop_
_entity_poly.entity_id
_entity_poly.type
_entity_poly.pdbx_seq_one_letter_code
_entity_poly.pdbx_strand_id
1 'polypeptide(L)'
;MRNSKLALVGTALVASLALTACGGSGDTASTSSAPAASSSAPMTQMSSADGATKTTDVFGPGCASVPQDPSNKGSLEGMVTDPVATAASNNPLLTKLVTAVKAANLVDTLNAQTAITVFAPADPAFEALGEAKFQELASKPEELAKVLQYHVVGKRYDAKGLEAAGAVKALTGEELKVTGSGESMMVNDAKVLCGNIPTKNATVFVIDTVLTPPAA
;
A
#
# COMPACT_ATOMS: atom_id res chain seq x y z
N MET A 1 -48.85 -15.15 -45.98
CA MET A 1 -48.84 -14.22 -47.14
C MET A 1 -48.33 -12.87 -46.63
N ARG A 2 -47.54 -12.04 -47.31
CA ARG A 2 -46.65 -12.17 -48.50
C ARG A 2 -45.88 -10.82 -48.59
N ASN A 3 -44.54 -10.81 -48.55
CA ASN A 3 -43.60 -9.82 -49.17
C ASN A 3 -43.76 -8.31 -48.83
N SER A 4 -42.78 -7.39 -48.90
CA SER A 4 -41.33 -7.29 -49.27
C SER A 4 -40.81 -5.94 -48.66
N LYS A 5 -39.67 -5.24 -48.89
CA LYS A 5 -38.39 -5.20 -49.70
C LYS A 5 -37.51 -4.09 -49.01
N LEU A 6 -36.28 -3.69 -49.37
CA LEU A 6 -35.01 -4.35 -49.76
C LEU A 6 -33.95 -3.24 -50.09
N ALA A 7 -32.73 -3.30 -49.52
CA ALA A 7 -31.54 -2.46 -49.85
C ALA A 7 -31.65 -0.94 -49.53
N LEU A 8 -30.61 -0.08 -49.56
CA LEU A 8 -29.17 -0.12 -49.92
C LEU A 8 -28.29 0.31 -48.70
N VAL A 9 -27.05 -0.17 -48.47
CA VAL A 9 -25.74 0.02 -49.17
C VAL A 9 -25.17 1.45 -49.12
N GLY A 10 -23.96 1.59 -48.57
CA GLY A 10 -23.12 2.81 -48.63
C GLY A 10 -21.73 2.58 -48.00
N THR A 11 -20.66 2.70 -48.77
CA THR A 11 -19.26 2.46 -48.36
C THR A 11 -18.36 3.65 -48.71
N ALA A 12 -17.33 3.91 -47.89
CA ALA A 12 -16.23 4.80 -48.23
C ALA A 12 -14.93 4.31 -47.56
N LEU A 13 -13.85 4.21 -48.35
CA LEU A 13 -12.49 3.98 -47.85
C LEU A 13 -11.75 5.32 -47.72
N VAL A 14 -10.81 5.39 -46.78
CA VAL A 14 -9.62 6.24 -46.92
C VAL A 14 -8.41 5.36 -46.59
N ALA A 15 -7.42 5.33 -47.48
CA ALA A 15 -6.17 4.61 -47.30
C ALA A 15 -5.00 5.58 -47.47
N SER A 16 -3.94 5.39 -46.69
CA SER A 16 -2.70 6.17 -46.76
C SER A 16 -1.50 5.24 -46.88
N LEU A 17 -1.10 4.95 -48.12
CA LEU A 17 0.17 4.29 -48.41
C LEU A 17 1.29 5.34 -48.40
N ALA A 18 2.44 4.98 -47.82
CA ALA A 18 3.70 5.69 -48.02
C ALA A 18 4.74 4.70 -48.58
N LEU A 19 5.15 4.91 -49.83
CA LEU A 19 6.28 4.21 -50.45
C LEU A 19 7.28 5.25 -50.94
N THR A 20 8.56 5.00 -50.71
CA THR A 20 9.68 5.30 -51.62
C THR A 20 10.86 4.41 -51.20
N ALA A 21 11.64 3.93 -52.16
CA ALA A 21 12.69 2.95 -51.95
C ALA A 21 13.99 3.32 -52.69
N CYS A 22 15.10 2.68 -52.32
CA CYS A 22 16.29 2.59 -53.16
C CYS A 22 16.97 1.23 -52.89
N GLY A 23 17.37 0.50 -53.93
CA GLY A 23 17.74 -0.92 -53.85
C GLY A 23 19.25 -1.22 -53.94
N GLY A 24 19.59 -2.52 -53.92
CA GLY A 24 20.95 -3.03 -54.12
C GLY A 24 21.00 -4.57 -54.10
N SER A 25 21.46 -5.17 -55.21
CA SER A 25 21.44 -6.61 -55.54
C SER A 25 22.10 -7.58 -54.54
N GLY A 26 21.63 -8.84 -54.49
CA GLY A 26 22.28 -9.96 -53.79
C GLY A 26 21.53 -11.29 -53.92
N ASP A 27 22.17 -12.31 -54.51
CA ASP A 27 21.53 -13.47 -55.14
C ASP A 27 21.16 -14.69 -54.25
N THR A 28 20.14 -15.42 -54.73
CA THR A 28 19.85 -16.87 -54.52
C THR A 28 19.45 -17.40 -53.13
N ALA A 29 18.65 -18.47 -53.14
CA ALA A 29 18.01 -19.07 -51.96
C ALA A 29 18.40 -20.54 -51.75
N SER A 30 18.27 -21.03 -50.51
CA SER A 30 18.20 -22.47 -50.21
C SER A 30 17.48 -22.77 -48.89
N THR A 31 16.48 -23.64 -48.99
CA THR A 31 16.02 -24.65 -48.01
C THR A 31 16.00 -24.36 -46.51
N SER A 32 14.77 -24.35 -46.00
CA SER A 32 14.29 -24.77 -44.67
C SER A 32 15.28 -25.46 -43.70
N SER A 33 15.35 -24.94 -42.48
CA SER A 33 15.49 -25.75 -41.25
C SER A 33 14.96 -24.96 -40.04
N ALA A 34 14.09 -25.57 -39.24
CA ALA A 34 13.78 -25.13 -37.88
C ALA A 34 14.66 -25.93 -36.90
N PRO A 35 14.98 -25.37 -35.73
CA PRO A 35 14.12 -25.66 -34.57
C PRO A 35 13.84 -24.43 -33.69
N ALA A 36 13.05 -24.62 -32.64
CA ALA A 36 12.63 -23.56 -31.73
C ALA A 36 13.56 -23.37 -30.51
N ALA A 37 13.89 -22.12 -30.21
CA ALA A 37 14.20 -21.61 -28.86
C ALA A 37 13.86 -20.11 -28.88
N SER A 38 12.82 -19.61 -28.18
CA SER A 38 12.67 -19.55 -26.73
C SER A 38 13.83 -18.83 -26.04
N SER A 39 13.73 -17.50 -25.94
CA SER A 39 14.37 -16.69 -24.90
C SER A 39 13.36 -15.65 -24.40
N SER A 40 12.27 -16.15 -23.82
CA SER A 40 11.30 -15.34 -23.08
C SER A 40 11.85 -15.02 -21.70
N ALA A 41 12.20 -13.76 -21.46
CA ALA A 41 12.40 -13.20 -20.11
C ALA A 41 11.87 -11.75 -20.10
N PRO A 42 11.17 -11.29 -19.06
CA PRO A 42 9.94 -10.55 -19.33
C PRO A 42 9.97 -9.08 -18.89
N MET A 43 9.44 -8.20 -19.75
CA MET A 43 8.96 -6.88 -19.35
C MET A 43 7.62 -7.03 -18.62
N THR A 44 7.67 -7.36 -17.33
CA THR A 44 6.46 -7.43 -16.47
C THR A 44 6.69 -6.80 -15.10
N GLN A 45 7.28 -5.60 -15.10
CA GLN A 45 6.97 -4.61 -14.05
C GLN A 45 5.78 -3.76 -14.51
N MET A 46 4.59 -4.35 -14.44
CA MET A 46 3.36 -3.57 -14.39
C MET A 46 3.31 -2.89 -13.01
N SER A 47 3.05 -1.59 -13.00
CA SER A 47 3.22 -0.75 -11.81
C SER A 47 2.42 -1.22 -10.60
N SER A 48 3.03 -1.11 -9.41
CA SER A 48 2.31 -1.12 -8.12
C SER A 48 1.49 0.17 -7.96
N ALA A 49 0.44 0.33 -8.75
CA ALA A 49 -0.37 1.55 -8.81
C ALA A 49 -1.13 1.85 -7.48
N ASP A 50 -1.40 0.80 -6.70
CA ASP A 50 -2.27 0.84 -5.52
C ASP A 50 -1.53 0.73 -4.18
N GLY A 51 -0.20 0.90 -4.14
CA GLY A 51 0.60 0.86 -2.91
C GLY A 51 0.57 -0.48 -2.14
N ALA A 52 0.11 -1.55 -2.79
CA ALA A 52 0.03 -2.88 -2.19
C ALA A 52 1.41 -3.53 -2.10
N THR A 53 1.81 -3.89 -0.88
CA THR A 53 3.09 -4.52 -0.54
C THR A 53 2.95 -6.03 -0.38
N LYS A 54 4.07 -6.74 -0.38
CA LYS A 54 4.21 -8.15 -0.03
C LYS A 54 5.05 -8.31 1.24
N THR A 55 4.99 -9.49 1.86
CA THR A 55 5.82 -9.82 3.03
C THR A 55 7.34 -9.77 2.72
N THR A 56 7.72 -9.95 1.45
CA THR A 56 9.09 -9.76 0.93
C THR A 56 9.55 -8.31 0.88
N ASP A 57 8.62 -7.36 0.96
CA ASP A 57 8.89 -5.93 0.78
C ASP A 57 9.00 -5.20 2.14
N VAL A 58 8.82 -5.94 3.24
CA VAL A 58 8.89 -5.50 4.63
C VAL A 58 10.33 -5.22 5.04
N PHE A 59 10.56 -4.14 5.79
CA PHE A 59 11.90 -3.66 6.16
C PHE A 59 11.92 -3.02 7.54
N GLY A 60 13.09 -2.99 8.17
CA GLY A 60 13.36 -2.27 9.42
C GLY A 60 13.69 -3.20 10.60
N PRO A 61 14.54 -2.76 11.54
CA PRO A 61 15.05 -3.59 12.62
C PRO A 61 13.97 -4.04 13.62
N GLY A 62 12.87 -3.29 13.73
CA GLY A 62 11.73 -3.66 14.58
C GLY A 62 10.90 -4.82 14.03
N CYS A 63 11.06 -5.20 12.75
CA CYS A 63 10.36 -6.35 12.18
C CYS A 63 10.77 -7.68 12.84
N ALA A 64 11.98 -7.76 13.42
CA ALA A 64 12.43 -8.94 14.16
C ALA A 64 11.59 -9.23 15.41
N SER A 65 10.89 -8.22 15.94
CA SER A 65 9.97 -8.36 17.08
C SER A 65 8.56 -8.81 16.68
N VAL A 66 8.24 -8.83 15.38
CA VAL A 66 6.99 -9.40 14.85
C VAL A 66 7.16 -10.93 14.75
N PRO A 67 6.16 -11.74 15.13
CA PRO A 67 6.23 -13.20 14.97
C PRO A 67 6.57 -13.60 13.53
N GLN A 68 7.56 -14.46 13.35
CA GLN A 68 7.99 -14.97 12.03
C GLN A 68 7.38 -16.35 11.70
N ASP A 69 6.43 -16.84 12.51
CA ASP A 69 5.75 -18.12 12.27
C ASP A 69 4.55 -17.94 11.32
N PRO A 70 4.51 -18.62 10.16
CA PRO A 70 3.44 -18.44 9.17
C PRO A 70 2.05 -18.92 9.65
N SER A 71 2.00 -19.75 10.70
CA SER A 71 0.75 -20.22 11.33
C SER A 71 0.16 -19.17 12.27
N ASN A 72 1.01 -18.31 12.85
CA ASN A 72 0.63 -17.29 13.81
C ASN A 72 -0.10 -16.13 13.13
N LYS A 73 -1.29 -15.75 13.64
CA LYS A 73 -2.09 -14.66 13.07
C LYS A 73 -1.47 -13.26 13.22
N GLY A 74 -0.52 -13.10 14.14
CA GLY A 74 0.25 -11.87 14.32
C GLY A 74 1.49 -11.77 13.44
N SER A 75 1.80 -12.78 12.61
CA SER A 75 2.94 -12.75 11.69
C SER A 75 2.66 -11.93 10.43
N LEU A 76 3.71 -11.55 9.73
CA LEU A 76 3.62 -10.82 8.46
C LEU A 76 2.71 -11.53 7.44
N GLU A 77 2.72 -12.87 7.42
CA GLU A 77 1.88 -13.68 6.52
C GLU A 77 0.43 -13.83 7.01
N GLY A 78 0.23 -14.00 8.32
CA GLY A 78 -1.11 -14.00 8.93
C GLY A 78 -1.84 -12.67 8.69
N MET A 79 -1.14 -11.56 8.93
CA MET A 79 -1.67 -10.20 8.80
C MET A 79 -2.15 -9.86 7.38
N VAL A 80 -1.60 -10.45 6.31
CA VAL A 80 -2.09 -10.23 4.92
C VAL A 80 -3.54 -10.66 4.74
N THR A 81 -3.97 -11.71 5.46
CA THR A 81 -5.31 -12.30 5.29
C THR A 81 -6.39 -11.60 6.12
N ASP A 82 -6.00 -10.88 7.17
CA ASP A 82 -6.88 -10.18 8.10
C ASP A 82 -7.00 -8.67 7.76
N PRO A 83 -8.13 -8.02 8.07
CA PRO A 83 -8.24 -6.56 7.99
C PRO A 83 -7.47 -5.89 9.14
N VAL A 84 -7.08 -4.64 8.95
CA VAL A 84 -6.02 -3.98 9.75
C VAL A 84 -6.26 -3.98 11.28
N ALA A 85 -7.49 -3.80 11.76
CA ALA A 85 -7.75 -3.82 13.20
C ALA A 85 -7.68 -5.23 13.80
N THR A 86 -8.01 -6.26 13.02
CA THR A 86 -7.84 -7.68 13.40
C THR A 86 -6.36 -8.07 13.34
N ALA A 87 -5.67 -7.72 12.26
CA ALA A 87 -4.23 -7.95 12.09
C ALA A 87 -3.42 -7.31 13.24
N ALA A 88 -3.73 -6.07 13.62
CA ALA A 88 -3.15 -5.42 14.80
C ALA A 88 -3.52 -6.13 16.12
N SER A 89 -4.77 -6.60 16.27
CA SER A 89 -5.22 -7.33 17.47
C SER A 89 -4.49 -8.66 17.69
N ASN A 90 -3.89 -9.22 16.65
CA ASN A 90 -3.10 -10.45 16.73
C ASN A 90 -1.60 -10.20 16.99
N ASN A 91 -1.13 -8.94 16.91
CA ASN A 91 0.29 -8.60 16.99
C ASN A 91 0.69 -8.17 18.42
N PRO A 92 1.71 -8.79 19.04
CA PRO A 92 2.07 -8.53 20.45
C PRO A 92 2.73 -7.17 20.70
N LEU A 93 3.05 -6.39 19.66
CA LEU A 93 3.67 -5.06 19.77
C LEU A 93 2.67 -3.89 19.71
N LEU A 94 1.40 -4.18 19.44
CA LEU A 94 0.35 -3.19 19.14
C LEU A 94 -0.80 -3.24 20.15
N THR A 95 -0.58 -3.80 21.34
CA THR A 95 -1.65 -4.10 22.31
C THR A 95 -2.29 -2.84 22.91
N LYS A 96 -1.50 -1.77 23.10
CA LYS A 96 -1.96 -0.45 23.53
C LYS A 96 -2.77 0.22 22.43
N LEU A 97 -2.30 0.16 21.18
CA LEU A 97 -3.02 0.67 20.00
C LEU A 97 -4.37 -0.03 19.81
N VAL A 98 -4.42 -1.35 19.96
CA VAL A 98 -5.66 -2.14 19.85
C VAL A 98 -6.65 -1.77 20.96
N THR A 99 -6.15 -1.52 22.18
CA THR A 99 -6.97 -1.00 23.29
C THR A 99 -7.54 0.39 22.96
N ALA A 100 -6.72 1.30 22.41
CA ALA A 100 -7.14 2.63 21.99
C ALA A 100 -8.18 2.61 20.86
N VAL A 101 -7.97 1.81 19.82
CA VAL A 101 -8.90 1.66 18.67
C VAL A 101 -10.25 1.08 19.13
N LYS A 102 -10.25 0.18 20.12
CA LYS A 102 -11.48 -0.35 20.74
C LYS A 102 -12.19 0.72 21.58
N ALA A 103 -11.47 1.49 22.40
CA ALA A 103 -12.05 2.59 23.18
C ALA A 103 -12.67 3.68 22.27
N ALA A 104 -12.00 4.03 21.17
CA ALA A 104 -12.51 4.96 20.16
C ALA A 104 -13.60 4.37 19.24
N ASN A 105 -13.95 3.08 19.38
CA ASN A 105 -14.90 2.36 18.52
C ASN A 105 -14.57 2.41 17.01
N LEU A 106 -13.28 2.56 16.66
CA LEU A 106 -12.81 2.69 15.27
C LEU A 106 -12.55 1.35 14.57
N VAL A 107 -12.73 0.21 15.24
CA VAL A 107 -12.48 -1.15 14.70
C VAL A 107 -13.22 -1.35 13.38
N ASP A 108 -14.52 -1.10 13.36
CA ASP A 108 -15.36 -1.28 12.17
C ASP A 108 -15.06 -0.26 11.07
N THR A 109 -14.75 1.00 11.44
CA THR A 109 -14.33 2.05 10.49
C THR A 109 -13.04 1.67 9.77
N LEU A 110 -12.03 1.20 10.50
CA LEU A 110 -10.74 0.79 9.94
C LEU A 110 -10.83 -0.52 9.16
N ASN A 111 -11.78 -1.40 9.48
CA ASN A 111 -12.03 -2.64 8.74
C ASN A 111 -12.89 -2.42 7.47
N ALA A 112 -13.76 -1.39 7.46
CA ALA A 112 -14.60 -1.04 6.31
C ALA A 112 -13.87 -0.21 5.25
N GLN A 113 -12.86 0.58 5.63
CA GLN A 113 -12.01 1.30 4.68
C GLN A 113 -11.16 0.33 3.85
N THR A 114 -10.97 0.66 2.57
CA THR A 114 -10.13 -0.10 1.64
C THR A 114 -9.00 0.77 1.09
N ALA A 115 -7.84 0.15 0.85
CA ALA A 115 -6.64 0.82 0.35
C ALA A 115 -6.25 2.07 1.17
N ILE A 116 -5.91 1.87 2.44
CA ILE A 116 -5.38 2.90 3.35
C ILE A 116 -3.93 2.63 3.76
N THR A 117 -3.26 3.60 4.37
CA THR A 117 -1.98 3.43 5.06
C THR A 117 -2.16 3.73 6.54
N VAL A 118 -1.63 2.88 7.42
CA VAL A 118 -1.77 3.03 8.88
C VAL A 118 -0.40 3.07 9.54
N PHE A 119 -0.08 4.20 10.17
CA PHE A 119 1.10 4.35 11.00
C PHE A 119 0.76 3.85 12.40
N ALA A 120 1.33 2.72 12.80
CA ALA A 120 0.99 2.03 14.04
C ALA A 120 2.08 2.27 15.10
N PRO A 121 1.92 3.20 16.05
CA PRO A 121 2.83 3.29 17.19
C PRO A 121 2.91 1.95 17.92
N ALA A 122 4.14 1.48 18.11
CA ALA A 122 4.41 0.30 18.94
C ALA A 122 4.12 0.61 20.42
N ASP A 123 3.89 -0.42 21.23
CA ASP A 123 3.66 -0.26 22.67
C ASP A 123 4.69 0.65 23.42
N PRO A 124 6.02 0.62 23.16
CA PRO A 124 6.97 1.58 23.74
C PRO A 124 6.76 3.05 23.31
N ALA A 125 6.10 3.32 22.18
CA ALA A 125 5.76 4.69 21.77
C ALA A 125 4.72 5.30 22.72
N PHE A 126 3.80 4.48 23.24
CA PHE A 126 2.83 4.91 24.26
C PHE A 126 3.48 5.08 25.64
N GLU A 127 4.56 4.34 25.93
CA GLU A 127 5.37 4.56 27.13
C GLU A 127 6.16 5.87 27.04
N ALA A 128 6.72 6.19 25.88
CA ALA A 128 7.39 7.47 25.60
C ALA A 128 6.44 8.68 25.64
N LEU A 129 5.17 8.51 25.23
CA LEU A 129 4.12 9.51 25.39
C LEU A 129 3.74 9.74 26.88
N GLY A 130 3.95 8.72 27.72
CA GLY A 130 3.66 8.73 29.15
C GLY A 130 2.21 8.36 29.50
N GLU A 131 2.05 7.50 30.51
CA GLU A 131 0.74 6.97 30.91
C GLU A 131 -0.29 8.06 31.23
N ALA A 132 0.13 9.18 31.84
CA ALA A 132 -0.78 10.30 32.13
C ALA A 132 -1.44 10.88 30.87
N LYS A 133 -0.70 10.98 29.76
CA LYS A 133 -1.24 11.46 28.48
C LYS A 133 -2.04 10.38 27.75
N PHE A 134 -1.65 9.11 27.85
CA PHE A 134 -2.48 8.01 27.37
C PHE A 134 -3.84 7.94 28.10
N GLN A 135 -3.86 8.10 29.43
CA GLN A 135 -5.09 8.12 30.22
C GLN A 135 -5.93 9.37 29.96
N GLU A 136 -5.32 10.54 29.73
CA GLU A 136 -6.03 11.75 29.31
C GLU A 136 -6.76 11.53 27.97
N LEU A 137 -6.10 10.95 26.97
CA LEU A 137 -6.70 10.63 25.68
C LEU A 137 -7.75 9.49 25.80
N ALA A 138 -7.47 8.45 26.57
CA ALA A 138 -8.42 7.35 26.81
C ALA A 138 -9.70 7.81 27.52
N SER A 139 -9.63 8.88 28.33
CA SER A 139 -10.78 9.52 28.96
C SER A 139 -11.61 10.39 28.00
N LYS A 140 -11.11 10.64 26.78
CA LYS A 140 -11.71 11.55 25.79
C LYS A 140 -11.82 10.86 24.42
N PRO A 141 -12.86 10.04 24.18
CA PRO A 141 -12.97 9.22 22.96
C PRO A 141 -12.96 10.06 21.66
N GLU A 142 -13.44 11.31 21.67
CA GLU A 142 -13.37 12.21 20.50
C GLU A 142 -11.95 12.69 20.18
N GLU A 143 -11.13 13.01 21.19
CA GLU A 143 -9.72 13.36 20.97
C GLU A 143 -8.93 12.11 20.54
N LEU A 144 -9.17 10.97 21.18
CA LEU A 144 -8.56 9.69 20.81
C LEU A 144 -8.89 9.30 19.36
N ALA A 145 -10.14 9.48 18.94
CA ALA A 145 -10.56 9.21 17.56
C ALA A 145 -9.88 10.15 16.56
N LYS A 146 -9.61 11.41 16.90
CA LYS A 146 -8.82 12.34 16.05
C LYS A 146 -7.36 11.91 15.98
N VAL A 147 -6.72 11.60 17.10
CA VAL A 147 -5.33 11.09 17.14
C VAL A 147 -5.18 9.82 16.31
N LEU A 148 -6.11 8.86 16.44
CA LEU A 148 -6.09 7.63 15.65
C LEU A 148 -6.35 7.88 14.16
N GLN A 149 -7.17 8.87 13.78
CA GLN A 149 -7.34 9.28 12.38
C GLN A 149 -6.11 10.02 11.82
N TYR A 150 -5.33 10.72 12.64
CA TYR A 150 -4.08 11.36 12.20
C TYR A 150 -3.02 10.33 11.80
N HIS A 151 -3.04 9.15 12.43
CA HIS A 151 -2.21 8.00 12.08
C HIS A 151 -2.63 7.28 10.79
N VAL A 152 -3.78 7.63 10.18
CA VAL A 152 -4.33 6.93 9.02
C VAL A 152 -4.36 7.86 7.81
N VAL A 153 -3.83 7.38 6.69
CA VAL A 153 -3.89 8.06 5.39
C VAL A 153 -4.95 7.37 4.54
N GLY A 154 -5.90 8.15 4.02
CA GLY A 154 -7.02 7.70 3.18
C GLY A 154 -6.64 7.21 1.78
N LYS A 155 -5.41 6.74 1.61
CA LYS A 155 -4.84 6.14 0.40
C LYS A 155 -3.70 5.20 0.82
N ARG A 156 -3.59 4.05 0.14
CA ARG A 156 -2.52 3.09 0.34
C ARG A 156 -1.24 3.53 -0.37
N TYR A 157 -0.13 3.41 0.35
CA TYR A 157 1.22 3.63 -0.15
C TYR A 157 2.13 2.49 0.34
N ASP A 158 3.13 2.17 -0.46
CA ASP A 158 4.36 1.49 -0.03
C ASP A 158 5.42 2.54 0.34
N ALA A 159 6.56 2.11 0.89
CA ALA A 159 7.65 3.01 1.27
C ALA A 159 8.13 3.86 0.10
N LYS A 160 8.24 3.32 -1.12
CA LYS A 160 8.67 4.11 -2.29
C LYS A 160 7.61 5.15 -2.68
N GLY A 161 6.33 4.82 -2.55
CA GLY A 161 5.23 5.77 -2.71
C GLY A 161 5.22 6.88 -1.66
N LEU A 162 5.58 6.57 -0.41
CA LEU A 162 5.72 7.56 0.68
C LEU A 162 6.98 8.45 0.49
N GLU A 163 8.13 7.84 0.17
CA GLU A 163 9.39 8.51 -0.17
C GLU A 163 9.22 9.46 -1.37
N ALA A 164 8.55 9.01 -2.44
CA ALA A 164 8.30 9.80 -3.64
C ALA A 164 7.22 10.88 -3.45
N ALA A 165 6.31 10.73 -2.48
CA ALA A 165 5.34 11.76 -2.13
C ALA A 165 5.96 12.87 -1.27
N GLY A 166 6.85 12.53 -0.33
CA GLY A 166 7.50 13.48 0.60
C GLY A 166 6.56 14.11 1.66
N ALA A 167 5.27 14.20 1.37
CA ALA A 167 4.20 14.45 2.33
C ALA A 167 2.93 13.69 1.90
N VAL A 168 2.16 13.20 2.87
CA VAL A 168 0.88 12.51 2.66
C VAL A 168 -0.19 13.04 3.60
N LYS A 169 -1.45 13.07 3.16
CA LYS A 169 -2.56 13.67 3.90
C LYS A 169 -3.28 12.63 4.76
N ALA A 170 -3.32 12.86 6.07
CA ALA A 170 -4.05 12.03 7.02
C ALA A 170 -5.58 12.21 6.88
N LEU A 171 -6.36 11.31 7.49
CA LEU A 171 -7.84 11.40 7.49
C LEU A 171 -8.37 12.64 8.22
N THR A 172 -7.61 13.21 9.15
CA THR A 172 -7.92 14.52 9.77
C THR A 172 -7.82 15.70 8.80
N GLY A 173 -7.19 15.49 7.64
CA GLY A 173 -6.93 16.55 6.66
C GLY A 173 -5.59 17.28 6.86
N GLU A 174 -4.78 16.86 7.83
CA GLU A 174 -3.44 17.39 8.09
C GLU A 174 -2.38 16.63 7.27
N GLU A 175 -1.19 17.21 7.12
CA GLU A 175 -0.09 16.59 6.39
C GLU A 175 0.89 15.88 7.33
N LEU A 176 1.32 14.69 6.91
CA LEU A 176 2.39 13.89 7.48
C LEU A 176 3.58 13.98 6.53
N LYS A 177 4.67 14.61 6.97
CA LYS A 177 5.89 14.74 6.18
C LYS A 177 6.67 13.43 6.24
N VAL A 178 7.02 12.86 5.09
CA VAL A 178 7.86 11.66 5.01
C VAL A 178 9.28 12.07 4.67
N THR A 179 10.27 11.54 5.40
CA THR A 179 11.69 11.77 5.14
C THR A 179 12.50 10.50 5.33
N GLY A 180 13.76 10.49 4.88
CA GLY A 180 14.58 9.28 4.85
C GLY A 180 14.12 8.28 3.79
N SER A 181 14.67 7.07 3.83
CA SER A 181 14.29 5.97 2.93
C SER A 181 14.56 4.60 3.56
N GLY A 182 13.72 3.61 3.28
CA GLY A 182 13.83 2.26 3.87
C GLY A 182 14.02 2.30 5.39
N GLU A 183 15.03 1.61 5.93
CA GLU A 183 15.32 1.53 7.37
C GLU A 183 15.65 2.87 8.06
N SER A 184 15.83 3.95 7.29
CA SER A 184 16.01 5.32 7.78
C SER A 184 14.76 6.20 7.68
N MET A 185 13.63 5.64 7.21
CA MET A 185 12.39 6.36 6.98
C MET A 185 11.79 6.91 8.29
N MET A 186 11.31 8.16 8.24
CA MET A 186 10.66 8.88 9.33
C MET A 186 9.38 9.56 8.83
N VAL A 187 8.40 9.69 9.71
CA VAL A 187 7.08 10.30 9.46
C VAL A 187 6.88 11.39 10.52
N ASN A 188 6.91 12.64 10.09
CA ASN A 188 7.27 13.78 10.94
C ASN A 188 8.55 13.44 11.72
N ASP A 189 8.48 13.44 13.06
CA ASP A 189 9.60 13.12 13.96
C ASP A 189 9.63 11.64 14.39
N ALA A 190 8.61 10.84 14.03
CA ALA A 190 8.52 9.42 14.39
C ALA A 190 9.32 8.54 13.42
N LYS A 191 10.10 7.60 13.94
CA LYS A 191 10.90 6.68 13.11
C LYS A 191 10.12 5.40 12.76
N VAL A 192 10.23 4.94 11.52
CA VAL A 192 9.68 3.65 11.10
C VAL A 192 10.57 2.52 11.64
N LEU A 193 10.01 1.72 12.55
CA LEU A 193 10.64 0.53 13.11
C LEU A 193 10.44 -0.70 12.23
N CYS A 194 9.27 -0.83 11.61
CA CYS A 194 8.96 -1.90 10.66
C CYS A 194 7.95 -1.41 9.61
N GLY A 195 8.37 -1.22 8.36
CA GLY A 195 7.52 -0.69 7.29
C GLY A 195 7.01 -1.75 6.32
N ASN A 196 6.15 -1.32 5.39
CA ASN A 196 5.57 -2.14 4.31
C ASN A 196 4.75 -3.38 4.74
N ILE A 197 4.36 -3.53 6.01
CA ILE A 197 3.60 -4.70 6.48
C ILE A 197 2.26 -4.78 5.72
N PRO A 198 1.97 -5.85 4.95
CA PRO A 198 0.72 -5.94 4.22
C PRO A 198 -0.40 -6.44 5.12
N THR A 199 -1.54 -5.75 5.11
CA THR A 199 -2.83 -6.32 5.53
C THR A 199 -3.83 -6.30 4.38
N LYS A 200 -4.94 -7.03 4.56
CA LYS A 200 -6.01 -7.20 3.56
C LYS A 200 -6.50 -5.89 2.96
N ASN A 201 -6.56 -4.83 3.77
CA ASN A 201 -7.09 -3.53 3.38
C ASN A 201 -6.11 -2.35 3.56
N ALA A 202 -5.03 -2.51 4.32
CA ALA A 202 -4.06 -1.44 4.60
C ALA A 202 -2.59 -1.87 4.41
N THR A 203 -1.69 -0.93 4.13
CA THR A 203 -0.27 -1.11 4.45
C THR A 203 -0.02 -0.54 5.85
N VAL A 204 0.62 -1.31 6.72
CA VAL A 204 0.96 -0.90 8.09
C VAL A 204 2.46 -0.55 8.19
N PHE A 205 2.75 0.55 8.87
CA PHE A 205 4.09 1.01 9.19
C PHE A 205 4.20 1.19 10.71
N VAL A 206 4.94 0.32 11.38
CA VAL A 206 5.17 0.40 12.82
C VAL A 206 6.15 1.53 13.12
N ILE A 207 5.80 2.44 14.04
CA ILE A 207 6.61 3.61 14.41
C ILE A 207 6.97 3.65 15.90
N ASP A 208 8.04 4.36 16.24
CA ASP A 208 8.57 4.47 17.62
C ASP A 208 7.92 5.56 18.49
N THR A 209 7.14 6.46 17.88
CA THR A 209 6.59 7.66 18.51
C THR A 209 5.12 7.83 18.13
N VAL A 210 4.25 8.23 19.06
CA VAL A 210 2.83 8.50 18.77
C VAL A 210 2.69 9.84 18.05
N LEU A 211 2.09 9.84 16.85
CA LEU A 211 1.80 11.05 16.09
C LEU A 211 0.61 11.79 16.73
N THR A 212 0.88 12.93 17.37
CA THR A 212 -0.17 13.86 17.81
C THR A 212 -0.47 14.87 16.70
N PRO A 213 -1.74 15.11 16.33
CA PRO A 213 -2.08 16.19 15.42
C PRO A 213 -1.67 17.54 16.05
N PRO A 214 -1.19 18.52 15.25
CA PRO A 214 -0.91 19.86 15.75
C PRO A 214 -2.16 20.48 16.40
N ALA A 215 -1.96 21.28 17.45
CA ALA A 215 -3.06 22.01 18.08
C ALA A 215 -3.59 23.09 17.10
N ALA A 216 -4.87 22.98 16.75
CA ALA A 216 -5.60 23.90 15.88
C ALA A 216 -6.18 25.11 16.64
#